data_AF-A0A023H1C5-F1
#
_entry.id   AF-A0A023H1C5-F1
#
_cell.length_a   1.000
_cell.length_b   1.000
_cell.length_c   1.000
_cell.angle_alpha   90.00
_cell.angle_beta   90.00
_cell.angle_gamma   90.00
#
_symmetry.space_group_name_H-M   'P 1'
#
loop_
_entity.id
_entity.type
_entity.pdbx_description
1 polymer ?
#
loop_
_entity_poly.entity_id
_entity_poly.type
_entity_poly.pdbx_seq_one_letter_code
_entity_poly.pdbx_strand_id
1 'polypeptide(L)'
;QPNAMGSREVGGLANMLACHLNIENAEHRHVVQNFWNAPRMPEKAGLKAVDMFRAMSGGKIKALWVMCTNPAVSLPEADAVANAIRDCDFVVVSDLTDQTDTAKLADLVLPATGWGEKDGTVTNSDRTISRQRAVLPAPGLARHDWAIIADVGRRMGYTEAFDYETGAEIFREYAALSGLAADMGRDFDISGLRDISDAEYNGMKPQRWPVTSNGPTGRMFGDGKFFTPSGKGRMLPLTHRAPQSQPTAELPFRLNTGRVRDQWHTIIS
;
A
#
# COMPACT_ATOMS: atom_id res chain seq x y z
N GLN A 1 2.82 8.91 8.10
CA GLN A 1 3.24 7.61 7.54
C GLN A 1 4.30 7.85 6.48
N PRO A 2 5.46 7.19 6.55
CA PRO A 2 6.62 7.51 5.71
C PRO A 2 6.47 7.08 4.24
N ASN A 3 5.66 6.05 3.95
CA ASN A 3 5.53 5.46 2.61
C ASN A 3 4.07 5.35 2.13
N ALA A 4 3.21 6.27 2.54
CA ALA A 4 1.81 6.26 2.12
C ALA A 4 1.63 6.56 0.62
N MET A 5 2.62 7.24 0.00
CA MET A 5 2.63 7.43 -1.44
C MET A 5 3.02 6.12 -2.13
N GLY A 6 4.16 5.51 -1.75
CA GLY A 6 4.60 4.24 -2.33
C GLY A 6 3.58 3.12 -2.20
N SER A 7 2.84 3.04 -1.08
CA SER A 7 1.77 2.05 -0.95
C SER A 7 0.66 2.21 -1.99
N ARG A 8 0.35 3.43 -2.42
CA ARG A 8 -0.63 3.67 -3.51
C ARG A 8 -0.02 3.38 -4.87
N GLU A 9 1.25 3.71 -5.06
CA GLU A 9 1.95 3.45 -6.33
C GLU A 9 2.00 1.94 -6.64
N VAL A 10 2.19 1.09 -5.62
CA VAL A 10 2.18 -0.38 -5.78
C VAL A 10 0.80 -1.04 -5.73
N GLY A 11 -0.28 -0.26 -5.75
CA GLY A 11 -1.65 -0.79 -5.80
C GLY A 11 -2.25 -1.21 -4.45
N GLY A 12 -1.74 -0.69 -3.33
CA GLY A 12 -2.21 -0.99 -1.96
C GLY A 12 -3.57 -0.39 -1.58
N LEU A 13 -4.45 -0.11 -2.55
CA LEU A 13 -5.84 0.28 -2.32
C LEU A 13 -6.78 -0.69 -3.03
N ALA A 14 -7.91 -1.03 -2.40
CA ALA A 14 -8.88 -1.99 -2.93
C ALA A 14 -9.51 -1.58 -4.29
N ASN A 15 -9.37 -0.32 -4.70
CA ASN A 15 -9.99 0.24 -5.90
C ASN A 15 -9.01 0.59 -7.02
N MET A 16 -7.78 0.07 -6.99
CA MET A 16 -6.79 0.32 -8.04
C MET A 16 -5.90 -0.90 -8.27
N LEU A 17 -5.23 -0.92 -9.42
CA LEU A 17 -4.11 -1.78 -9.71
C LEU A 17 -2.80 -1.02 -9.43
N ALA A 18 -1.67 -1.73 -9.49
CA ALA A 18 -0.35 -1.11 -9.40
C ALA A 18 -0.13 -0.04 -10.48
N CYS A 19 0.83 0.87 -10.22
CA CYS A 19 1.22 1.96 -11.11
C CYS A 19 0.07 2.91 -11.49
N HIS A 20 -0.83 3.17 -10.54
CA HIS A 20 -2.00 4.05 -10.72
C HIS A 20 -2.97 3.58 -11.82
N LEU A 21 -2.91 2.32 -12.23
CA LEU A 21 -3.86 1.77 -13.19
C LEU A 21 -5.24 1.56 -12.53
N ASN A 22 -6.29 1.97 -13.24
CA ASN A 22 -7.67 1.79 -12.79
C ASN A 22 -8.14 0.33 -12.97
N ILE A 23 -8.55 -0.33 -11.87
CA ILE A 23 -9.10 -1.69 -11.87
C ILE A 23 -10.37 -1.84 -12.72
N GLU A 24 -11.18 -0.79 -12.84
CA GLU A 24 -12.43 -0.84 -13.60
C GLU A 24 -12.21 -0.69 -15.12
N ASN A 25 -11.01 -0.29 -15.56
CA ASN A 25 -10.66 -0.23 -16.98
C ASN A 25 -10.16 -1.60 -17.49
N ALA A 26 -10.81 -2.13 -18.53
CA ALA A 26 -10.47 -3.43 -19.11
C ALA A 26 -9.07 -3.48 -19.75
N GLU A 27 -8.63 -2.41 -20.42
CA GLU A 27 -7.29 -2.34 -21.03
C GLU A 27 -6.21 -2.34 -19.95
N HIS A 28 -6.41 -1.59 -18.87
CA HIS A 28 -5.51 -1.60 -17.73
C HIS A 28 -5.40 -2.98 -17.08
N ARG A 29 -6.54 -3.68 -16.90
CA ARG A 29 -6.53 -5.07 -16.41
C ARG A 29 -5.75 -5.98 -17.35
N HIS A 30 -5.94 -5.83 -18.66
CA HIS A 30 -5.23 -6.63 -19.66
C HIS A 30 -3.71 -6.41 -19.62
N VAL A 31 -3.25 -5.16 -19.48
CA VAL A 31 -1.83 -4.84 -19.33
C VAL A 31 -1.22 -5.56 -18.11
N VAL A 32 -1.84 -5.43 -16.94
CA VAL A 32 -1.34 -6.06 -15.71
C VAL A 32 -1.43 -7.59 -15.79
N GLN A 33 -2.52 -8.12 -16.34
CA GLN A 33 -2.72 -9.56 -16.51
C GLN A 33 -1.62 -10.17 -17.38
N ASN A 34 -1.33 -9.55 -18.53
CA ASN A 34 -0.29 -10.04 -19.43
C ASN A 34 1.10 -9.90 -18.80
N PHE A 35 1.37 -8.77 -18.15
CA PHE A 35 2.66 -8.50 -17.52
C PHE A 35 3.03 -9.56 -16.48
N TRP A 36 2.08 -9.93 -15.62
CA TRP A 36 2.27 -10.97 -14.59
C TRP A 36 1.98 -12.39 -15.07
N ASN A 37 1.60 -12.57 -16.35
CA ASN A 37 1.06 -13.84 -16.86
C ASN A 37 -0.03 -14.42 -15.92
N ALA A 38 -0.88 -13.55 -15.38
CA ALA A 38 -1.86 -13.94 -14.37
C ALA A 38 -3.04 -14.69 -15.00
N PRO A 39 -3.52 -15.79 -14.38
CA PRO A 39 -4.63 -16.57 -14.93
C PRO A 39 -5.95 -15.78 -14.94
N ARG A 40 -6.10 -14.80 -14.02
CA ARG A 40 -7.28 -13.95 -13.92
C ARG A 40 -6.95 -12.65 -13.20
N MET A 41 -7.67 -11.58 -13.55
CA MET A 41 -7.70 -10.32 -12.80
C MET A 41 -9.08 -10.04 -12.19
N PRO A 42 -9.16 -9.36 -11.03
CA PRO A 42 -10.42 -8.85 -10.50
C PRO A 42 -11.00 -7.76 -11.43
N GLU A 43 -12.31 -7.84 -11.67
CA GLU A 43 -13.02 -6.90 -12.57
C GLU A 43 -13.63 -5.70 -11.85
N LYS A 44 -13.64 -5.72 -10.52
CA LYS A 44 -14.27 -4.71 -9.66
C LYS A 44 -13.39 -4.43 -8.45
N ALA A 45 -13.54 -3.22 -7.91
CA ALA A 45 -12.91 -2.85 -6.65
C ALA A 45 -13.31 -3.81 -5.51
N GLY A 46 -12.34 -4.12 -4.65
CA GLY A 46 -12.58 -4.79 -3.38
C GLY A 46 -13.24 -3.86 -2.36
N LEU A 47 -13.55 -4.41 -1.18
CA LEU A 47 -14.14 -3.64 -0.09
C LEU A 47 -13.11 -2.70 0.53
N LYS A 48 -13.54 -1.49 0.88
CA LYS A 48 -12.76 -0.56 1.69
C LYS A 48 -12.74 -1.05 3.13
N ALA A 49 -11.74 -0.63 3.92
CA ALA A 49 -11.49 -1.18 5.27
C ALA A 49 -12.75 -1.31 6.15
N VAL A 50 -13.56 -0.24 6.31
CA VAL A 50 -14.78 -0.30 7.14
C VAL A 50 -15.81 -1.29 6.59
N ASP A 51 -16.04 -1.30 5.27
CA ASP A 51 -16.98 -2.22 4.63
C ASP A 51 -16.45 -3.67 4.66
N MET A 52 -15.13 -3.86 4.61
CA MET A 52 -14.46 -5.15 4.73
C MET A 52 -14.72 -5.75 6.11
N PHE A 53 -14.52 -5.00 7.20
CA PHE A 53 -14.80 -5.50 8.55
C PHE A 53 -16.29 -5.77 8.79
N ARG A 54 -17.19 -4.95 8.24
CA ARG A 54 -18.64 -5.26 8.26
C ARG A 54 -18.97 -6.55 7.52
N ALA A 55 -18.33 -6.79 6.37
CA ALA A 55 -18.49 -8.03 5.62
C ALA A 55 -17.89 -9.25 6.33
N MET A 56 -16.81 -9.08 7.09
CA MET A 56 -16.26 -10.10 7.99
C MET A 56 -17.27 -10.46 9.09
N SER A 57 -17.86 -9.47 9.78
CA SER A 57 -18.91 -9.74 10.78
C SER A 57 -20.14 -10.43 10.19
N GLY A 58 -20.45 -10.19 8.90
CA GLY A 58 -21.49 -10.91 8.17
C GLY A 58 -21.08 -12.30 7.66
N GLY A 59 -19.87 -12.78 7.97
CA GLY A 59 -19.35 -14.09 7.55
C GLY A 59 -18.98 -14.20 6.07
N LYS A 60 -18.94 -13.09 5.32
CA LYS A 60 -18.61 -13.10 3.88
C LYS A 60 -17.12 -13.21 3.63
N ILE A 61 -16.29 -12.69 4.53
CA ILE A 61 -14.84 -12.81 4.51
C ILE A 61 -14.44 -13.76 5.63
N LYS A 62 -13.66 -14.79 5.30
CA LYS A 62 -13.28 -15.87 6.22
C LYS A 62 -11.80 -15.92 6.55
N ALA A 63 -10.99 -15.14 5.83
CA ALA A 63 -9.57 -15.01 6.10
C ALA A 63 -9.17 -13.54 6.05
N LEU A 64 -8.37 -13.10 7.01
CA LEU A 64 -7.78 -11.78 7.07
C LEU A 64 -6.27 -11.90 7.23
N TRP A 65 -5.51 -11.17 6.43
CA TRP A 65 -4.08 -10.97 6.66
C TRP A 65 -3.80 -9.48 6.89
N VAL A 66 -3.41 -9.14 8.11
CA VAL A 66 -3.00 -7.79 8.50
C VAL A 66 -1.47 -7.69 8.45
N MET A 67 -0.94 -6.67 7.80
CA MET A 67 0.51 -6.45 7.68
C MET A 67 0.89 -5.07 8.24
N CYS A 68 1.66 -5.07 9.34
CA CYS A 68 2.22 -3.88 9.99
C CYS A 68 1.21 -2.74 10.24
N THR A 69 0.02 -3.07 10.73
CA THR A 69 -1.01 -2.11 11.12
C THR A 69 -1.86 -2.66 12.27
N ASN A 70 -2.47 -1.77 13.07
CA ASN A 70 -3.27 -2.12 14.24
C ASN A 70 -4.74 -1.64 14.07
N PRO A 71 -5.55 -2.28 13.20
CA PRO A 71 -6.94 -1.87 12.93
C PRO A 71 -7.85 -1.93 14.16
N ALA A 72 -7.59 -2.82 15.12
CA ALA A 72 -8.35 -2.90 16.37
C ALA A 72 -8.23 -1.61 17.24
N VAL A 73 -7.27 -0.73 16.94
CA VAL A 73 -7.13 0.59 17.60
C VAL A 73 -7.37 1.76 16.64
N SER A 74 -6.88 1.65 15.41
CA SER A 74 -6.74 2.80 14.50
C SER A 74 -7.96 3.07 13.61
N LEU A 75 -8.91 2.13 13.52
CA LEU A 75 -10.12 2.29 12.72
C LEU A 75 -11.30 2.84 13.57
N PRO A 76 -12.26 3.55 12.94
CA PRO A 76 -13.50 3.89 13.60
C PRO A 76 -14.27 2.62 13.99
N GLU A 77 -15.14 2.72 14.99
CA GLU A 77 -15.89 1.57 15.51
C GLU A 77 -14.94 0.42 15.95
N ALA A 78 -13.86 0.77 16.65
CA ALA A 78 -12.75 -0.12 17.01
C ALA A 78 -13.20 -1.44 17.66
N ASP A 79 -14.18 -1.39 18.57
CA ASP A 79 -14.74 -2.60 19.19
C ASP A 79 -15.40 -3.53 18.16
N ALA A 80 -16.11 -2.97 17.18
CA ALA A 80 -16.72 -3.75 16.10
C ALA A 80 -15.65 -4.37 15.20
N VAL A 81 -14.56 -3.65 14.94
CA VAL A 81 -13.40 -4.17 14.21
C VAL A 81 -12.74 -5.32 14.99
N ALA A 82 -12.49 -5.14 16.29
CA ALA A 82 -11.90 -6.18 17.13
C ALA A 82 -12.78 -7.44 17.21
N ASN A 83 -14.11 -7.27 17.29
CA ASN A 83 -15.06 -8.39 17.25
C ASN A 83 -15.02 -9.09 15.88
N ALA A 84 -15.03 -8.34 14.78
CA ALA A 84 -14.94 -8.90 13.44
C ALA A 84 -13.66 -9.73 13.23
N ILE A 85 -12.53 -9.29 13.81
CA ILE A 85 -11.27 -10.03 13.78
C ILE A 85 -11.40 -11.32 14.60
N ARG A 86 -11.92 -11.24 15.83
CA ARG A 86 -12.08 -12.39 16.74
C ARG A 86 -13.00 -13.47 16.16
N ASP A 87 -14.03 -13.07 15.42
CA ASP A 87 -15.04 -13.97 14.87
C ASP A 87 -14.67 -14.49 13.46
N CYS A 88 -13.54 -14.05 12.88
CA CYS A 88 -13.07 -14.49 11.57
C CYS A 88 -12.49 -15.91 11.65
N ASP A 89 -12.76 -16.76 10.65
CA ASP A 89 -12.33 -18.17 10.69
C ASP A 89 -10.79 -18.33 10.70
N PHE A 90 -10.05 -17.38 10.13
CA PHE A 90 -8.59 -17.36 10.17
C PHE A 90 -8.01 -15.94 10.04
N VAL A 91 -7.10 -15.58 10.94
CA VAL A 91 -6.43 -14.28 10.98
C VAL A 91 -4.91 -14.44 11.07
N VAL A 92 -4.21 -13.86 10.11
CA VAL A 92 -2.75 -13.73 10.10
C VAL A 92 -2.36 -12.29 10.39
N VAL A 93 -1.37 -12.08 11.27
CA VAL A 93 -0.76 -10.77 11.53
C VAL A 93 0.74 -10.85 11.28
N SER A 94 1.23 -10.11 10.27
CA SER A 94 2.65 -9.86 10.04
C SER A 94 3.04 -8.57 10.73
N ASP A 95 3.77 -8.62 11.84
CA ASP A 95 4.11 -7.44 12.63
C ASP A 95 5.47 -7.61 13.34
N LEU A 96 6.02 -6.49 13.82
CA LEU A 96 7.27 -6.44 14.56
C LEU A 96 7.11 -6.97 15.99
N THR A 97 5.87 -7.00 16.49
CA THR A 97 5.53 -7.38 17.85
C THR A 97 4.15 -8.00 17.91
N ASP A 98 4.02 -9.02 18.75
CA ASP A 98 2.76 -9.68 19.09
C ASP A 98 1.92 -8.90 20.10
N GLN A 99 2.41 -7.77 20.61
CA GLN A 99 1.77 -7.01 21.67
C GLN A 99 0.71 -6.02 21.19
N THR A 100 0.55 -5.82 19.87
CA THR A 100 -0.51 -4.97 19.35
C THR A 100 -1.89 -5.58 19.62
N ASP A 101 -2.91 -4.74 19.82
CA ASP A 101 -4.29 -5.18 20.06
C ASP A 101 -4.81 -6.07 18.93
N THR A 102 -4.38 -5.80 17.68
CA THR A 102 -4.71 -6.65 16.54
C THR A 102 -3.95 -7.98 16.56
N ALA A 103 -2.66 -8.00 16.89
CA ALA A 103 -1.87 -9.24 16.96
C ALA A 103 -2.39 -10.18 18.04
N LYS A 104 -2.85 -9.65 19.17
CA LYS A 104 -3.47 -10.43 20.26
C LYS A 104 -4.78 -11.14 19.86
N LEU A 105 -5.37 -10.76 18.73
CA LEU A 105 -6.59 -11.37 18.18
C LEU A 105 -6.31 -12.35 17.02
N ALA A 106 -5.05 -12.57 16.65
CA ALA A 106 -4.69 -13.38 15.49
C ALA A 106 -4.56 -14.87 15.82
N ASP A 107 -4.87 -15.73 14.85
CA ASP A 107 -4.58 -17.17 14.92
C ASP A 107 -3.10 -17.47 14.64
N LEU A 108 -2.46 -16.63 13.81
CA LEU A 108 -1.05 -16.76 13.44
C LEU A 108 -0.37 -15.39 13.42
N VAL A 109 0.70 -15.26 14.20
CA VAL A 109 1.60 -14.10 14.14
C VAL A 109 2.88 -14.47 13.40
N LEU A 110 3.19 -13.73 12.34
CA LEU A 110 4.40 -13.87 11.54
C LEU A 110 5.35 -12.72 11.89
N PRO A 111 6.56 -12.99 12.43
CA PRO A 111 7.48 -11.93 12.82
C PRO A 111 8.03 -11.21 11.57
N ALA A 112 7.76 -9.92 11.48
CA ALA A 112 8.22 -9.06 10.40
C ALA A 112 9.44 -8.22 10.83
N THR A 113 10.35 -7.98 9.88
CA THR A 113 11.45 -7.01 10.07
C THR A 113 10.92 -5.61 10.34
N GLY A 114 11.58 -4.87 11.23
CA GLY A 114 11.27 -3.48 11.51
C GLY A 114 12.00 -2.50 10.60
N TRP A 115 11.86 -1.20 10.87
CA TRP A 115 12.45 -0.17 10.01
C TRP A 115 13.98 -0.28 9.94
N GLY A 116 14.65 -0.57 11.06
CA GLY A 116 16.10 -0.69 11.13
C GLY A 116 16.65 -1.93 10.42
N GLU A 117 15.83 -2.96 10.25
CA GLU A 117 16.20 -4.23 9.62
C GLU A 117 15.74 -4.31 8.16
N LYS A 118 14.72 -3.54 7.78
CA LYS A 118 14.16 -3.56 6.42
C LYS A 118 15.14 -3.01 5.39
N ASP A 119 15.10 -3.64 4.22
CA ASP A 119 15.81 -3.22 3.04
C ASP A 119 14.81 -3.04 1.88
N GLY A 120 14.80 -1.86 1.26
CA GLY A 120 13.90 -1.55 0.15
C GLY A 120 13.91 -0.07 -0.24
N THR A 121 12.77 0.43 -0.72
CA THR A 121 12.56 1.84 -1.07
C THR A 121 11.31 2.42 -0.40
N VAL A 122 11.35 3.71 -0.12
CA VAL A 122 10.19 4.49 0.35
C VAL A 122 9.98 5.70 -0.55
N THR A 123 8.72 6.02 -0.85
CA THR A 123 8.32 7.23 -1.58
C THR A 123 7.65 8.21 -0.62
N ASN A 124 8.24 9.39 -0.48
CA ASN A 124 7.73 10.45 0.39
C ASN A 124 6.55 11.20 -0.27
N SER A 125 5.99 12.20 0.41
CA SER A 125 4.86 12.99 -0.10
C SER A 125 5.15 13.85 -1.33
N ASP A 126 6.42 14.12 -1.63
CA ASP A 126 6.81 14.96 -2.77
C ASP A 126 7.24 14.15 -4.00
N ARG A 127 7.00 12.83 -3.99
CA ARG A 127 7.37 11.83 -5.01
C ARG A 127 8.84 11.43 -5.03
N THR A 128 9.62 11.82 -4.03
CA THR A 128 11.01 11.39 -3.90
C THR A 128 11.08 9.97 -3.37
N ILE A 129 11.61 9.10 -4.21
CA ILE A 129 11.97 7.72 -3.90
C ILE A 129 13.33 7.74 -3.24
N SER A 130 13.43 7.10 -2.08
CA SER A 130 14.66 6.99 -1.31
C SER A 130 14.92 5.53 -0.95
N ARG A 131 16.20 5.15 -0.95
CA ARG A 131 16.62 3.81 -0.55
C ARG A 131 16.63 3.68 0.97
N GLN A 132 15.84 2.75 1.51
CA GLN A 132 15.88 2.34 2.92
C GLN A 132 16.80 1.14 3.07
N ARG A 133 17.93 1.31 3.78
CA ARG A 133 18.94 0.26 3.95
C ARG A 133 18.86 -0.32 5.35
N ALA A 134 19.01 -1.63 5.45
CA ALA A 134 19.15 -2.29 6.73
C ALA A 134 20.40 -1.76 7.46
N VAL A 135 20.24 -1.38 8.72
CA VAL A 135 21.33 -1.00 9.63
C VAL A 135 21.50 -2.03 10.76
N LEU A 136 20.54 -2.95 10.89
CA LEU A 136 20.55 -4.07 11.83
C LEU A 136 20.21 -5.37 11.08
N PRO A 137 20.72 -6.53 11.55
CA PRO A 137 20.25 -7.82 11.06
C PRO A 137 18.81 -8.09 11.52
N ALA A 138 18.08 -8.93 10.79
CA ALA A 138 16.76 -9.37 11.21
C ALA A 138 16.83 -10.13 12.56
N PRO A 139 16.01 -9.77 13.57
CA PRO A 139 16.04 -10.43 14.87
C PRO A 139 15.35 -11.79 14.81
N GLY A 140 16.00 -12.82 15.36
CA GLY A 140 15.41 -14.14 15.52
C GLY A 140 14.89 -14.73 14.20
N LEU A 141 13.58 -14.97 14.13
CA LEU A 141 12.90 -15.52 12.94
C LEU A 141 12.25 -14.44 12.07
N ALA A 142 12.49 -13.15 12.35
CA ALA A 142 11.87 -12.08 11.61
C ALA A 142 12.30 -12.09 10.14
N ARG A 143 11.36 -11.84 9.24
CA ARG A 143 11.60 -11.81 7.79
C ARG A 143 11.07 -10.53 7.16
N HIS A 144 11.55 -10.18 5.96
CA HIS A 144 10.93 -9.12 5.19
C HIS A 144 9.52 -9.52 4.77
N ASP A 145 8.58 -8.59 4.83
CA ASP A 145 7.18 -8.83 4.45
C ASP A 145 7.06 -9.43 3.03
N TRP A 146 7.84 -8.92 2.07
CA TRP A 146 7.84 -9.45 0.70
C TRP A 146 8.28 -10.91 0.64
N ALA A 147 9.25 -11.31 1.47
CA ALA A 147 9.76 -12.68 1.50
C ALA A 147 8.73 -13.64 2.12
N ILE A 148 7.97 -13.18 3.12
CA ILE A 148 6.86 -13.93 3.70
C ILE A 148 5.75 -14.13 2.65
N ILE A 149 5.38 -13.08 1.92
CA ILE A 149 4.37 -13.13 0.85
C ILE A 149 4.82 -14.07 -0.29
N ALA A 150 6.07 -13.95 -0.73
CA ALA A 150 6.62 -14.82 -1.76
C ALA A 150 6.56 -16.29 -1.34
N ASP A 151 6.97 -16.61 -0.12
CA ASP A 151 6.89 -17.94 0.46
C ASP A 151 5.48 -18.54 0.49
N VAL A 152 4.46 -17.71 0.80
CA VAL A 152 3.06 -18.14 0.75
C VAL A 152 2.64 -18.40 -0.70
N GLY A 153 3.00 -17.50 -1.63
CA GLY A 153 2.73 -17.66 -3.06
C GLY A 153 3.31 -18.95 -3.63
N ARG A 154 4.58 -19.26 -3.34
CA ARG A 154 5.22 -20.53 -3.74
C ARG A 154 4.51 -21.74 -3.15
N ARG A 155 4.12 -21.71 -1.87
CA ARG A 155 3.36 -22.80 -1.23
C ARG A 155 1.95 -22.98 -1.80
N MET A 156 1.37 -21.93 -2.39
CA MET A 156 0.11 -21.99 -3.12
C MET A 156 0.25 -22.53 -4.56
N GLY A 157 1.48 -22.85 -5.00
CA GLY A 157 1.77 -23.39 -6.33
C GLY A 157 2.22 -22.36 -7.36
N TYR A 158 2.38 -21.08 -6.98
CA TYR A 158 2.82 -20.01 -7.87
C TYR A 158 4.34 -19.80 -7.80
N THR A 159 5.12 -20.89 -7.87
CA THR A 159 6.58 -20.85 -7.61
C THR A 159 7.30 -19.85 -8.51
N GLU A 160 7.06 -19.90 -9.82
CA GLU A 160 7.71 -19.01 -10.80
C GLU A 160 7.32 -17.54 -10.61
N ALA A 161 6.05 -17.24 -10.29
CA ALA A 161 5.56 -15.87 -10.13
C ALA A 161 6.05 -15.18 -8.84
N PHE A 162 6.55 -15.96 -7.88
CA PHE A 162 7.06 -15.48 -6.60
C PHE A 162 8.53 -15.85 -6.39
N ASP A 163 9.27 -16.10 -7.47
CA ASP A 163 10.68 -16.48 -7.42
C ASP A 163 11.62 -15.27 -7.26
N TYR A 164 11.45 -14.53 -6.18
CA TYR A 164 12.32 -13.39 -5.82
C TYR A 164 13.31 -13.79 -4.73
N GLU A 165 14.55 -13.36 -4.91
CA GLU A 165 15.64 -13.46 -3.95
C GLU A 165 15.93 -12.11 -3.30
N THR A 166 15.66 -10.99 -3.98
CA THR A 166 16.00 -9.65 -3.50
C THR A 166 14.92 -8.60 -3.74
N GLY A 167 14.94 -7.55 -2.92
CA GLY A 167 14.08 -6.37 -3.14
C GLY A 167 14.42 -5.60 -4.43
N ALA A 168 15.63 -5.77 -4.98
CA ALA A 168 16.04 -5.15 -6.23
C ALA A 168 15.29 -5.75 -7.43
N GLU A 169 15.05 -7.06 -7.44
CA GLU A 169 14.27 -7.74 -8.48
C GLU A 169 12.83 -7.26 -8.51
N ILE A 170 12.18 -7.21 -7.34
CA ILE A 170 10.82 -6.68 -7.18
C ILE A 170 10.76 -5.22 -7.63
N PHE A 171 11.78 -4.41 -7.29
CA PHE A 171 11.84 -3.01 -7.70
C PHE A 171 11.96 -2.87 -9.22
N ARG A 172 12.80 -3.68 -9.88
CA ARG A 172 12.94 -3.67 -11.35
C ARG A 172 11.65 -4.07 -12.04
N GLU A 173 10.98 -5.12 -11.55
CA GLU A 173 9.67 -5.54 -12.08
C GLU A 173 8.64 -4.41 -11.96
N TYR A 174 8.53 -3.83 -10.76
CA TYR A 174 7.65 -2.69 -10.50
C TYR A 174 7.96 -1.50 -11.41
N ALA A 175 9.24 -1.21 -11.63
CA ALA A 175 9.67 -0.15 -12.54
C ALA A 175 9.29 -0.45 -14.00
N ALA A 176 9.42 -1.70 -14.45
CA ALA A 176 8.98 -2.10 -15.78
C ALA A 176 7.46 -1.91 -15.97
N LEU A 177 6.64 -2.33 -15.00
CA LEU A 177 5.18 -2.15 -15.04
C LEU A 177 4.79 -0.67 -15.07
N SER A 178 5.54 0.20 -14.38
CA SER A 178 5.28 1.64 -14.39
C SER A 178 5.40 2.26 -15.79
N GLY A 179 6.30 1.75 -16.63
CA GLY A 179 6.43 2.18 -18.02
C GLY A 179 5.19 1.82 -18.85
N LEU A 180 4.68 0.60 -18.68
CA LEU A 180 3.43 0.18 -19.33
C LEU A 180 2.24 1.02 -18.86
N ALA A 181 2.21 1.41 -17.59
CA ALA A 181 1.19 2.31 -17.08
C ALA A 181 1.32 3.73 -17.69
N ALA A 182 2.53 4.24 -17.85
CA ALA A 182 2.79 5.51 -18.51
C ALA A 182 2.31 5.51 -19.97
N ASP A 183 2.52 4.41 -20.70
CA ASP A 183 2.00 4.20 -22.07
C ASP A 183 0.46 4.23 -22.12
N MET A 184 -0.21 3.84 -21.03
CA MET A 184 -1.66 3.98 -20.85
C MET A 184 -2.09 5.38 -20.38
N GLY A 185 -1.19 6.36 -20.41
CA GLY A 185 -1.46 7.73 -20.01
C GLY A 185 -1.61 7.92 -18.50
N ARG A 186 -0.94 7.08 -17.69
CA ARG A 186 -0.83 7.28 -16.24
C ARG A 186 0.36 8.18 -15.89
N ASP A 187 0.33 8.71 -14.68
CA ASP A 187 1.27 9.73 -14.20
C ASP A 187 2.55 9.16 -13.59
N PHE A 188 2.44 7.97 -13.00
CA PHE A 188 3.54 7.30 -12.33
C PHE A 188 4.41 6.56 -13.34
N ASP A 189 5.67 6.97 -13.47
CA ASP A 189 6.66 6.36 -14.35
C ASP A 189 8.05 6.40 -13.70
N ILE A 190 8.61 5.23 -13.43
CA ILE A 190 10.00 5.03 -13.02
C ILE A 190 10.71 4.02 -13.91
N SER A 191 10.21 3.82 -15.14
CA SER A 191 10.70 2.82 -16.10
C SER A 191 12.16 3.01 -16.47
N GLY A 192 12.72 4.21 -16.29
CA GLY A 192 14.16 4.46 -16.42
C GLY A 192 15.01 3.69 -15.41
N LEU A 193 14.39 3.07 -14.40
CA LEU A 193 15.05 2.27 -13.37
C LEU A 193 14.81 0.76 -13.50
N ARG A 194 14.17 0.29 -14.58
CA ARG A 194 13.85 -1.14 -14.75
C ARG A 194 15.08 -2.03 -14.96
N ASP A 195 16.17 -1.46 -15.49
CA ASP A 195 17.39 -2.18 -15.86
C ASP A 195 18.56 -1.88 -14.91
N ILE A 196 18.30 -1.30 -13.72
CA ILE A 196 19.37 -0.94 -12.77
C ILE A 196 20.07 -2.18 -12.23
N SER A 197 21.39 -2.12 -12.15
CA SER A 197 22.17 -3.13 -11.45
C SER A 197 21.91 -3.10 -9.94
N ASP A 198 22.24 -4.20 -9.27
CA ASP A 198 22.13 -4.28 -7.80
C ASP A 198 23.05 -3.24 -7.13
N ALA A 199 24.21 -2.95 -7.72
CA ALA A 199 25.10 -1.90 -7.24
C ALA A 199 24.45 -0.51 -7.32
N GLU A 200 23.76 -0.20 -8.43
CA GLU A 200 23.02 1.06 -8.59
C GLU A 200 21.80 1.15 -7.68
N TYR A 201 21.05 0.05 -7.51
CA TYR A 201 19.94 -0.03 -6.56
C TYR A 201 20.41 0.23 -5.12
N ASN A 202 21.50 -0.45 -4.71
CA ASN A 202 22.08 -0.28 -3.38
C ASN A 202 22.71 1.11 -3.20
N GLY A 203 23.26 1.69 -4.26
CA GLY A 203 23.80 3.05 -4.31
C GLY A 203 22.78 4.15 -4.59
N MET A 204 21.49 3.81 -4.72
CA MET A 204 20.48 4.73 -5.23
C MET A 204 20.40 6.00 -4.39
N LYS A 205 20.58 7.13 -5.07
CA LYS A 205 20.38 8.47 -4.50
C LYS A 205 18.90 8.82 -4.52
N PRO A 206 18.42 9.64 -3.58
CA PRO A 206 17.05 10.12 -3.61
C PRO A 206 16.73 10.80 -4.95
N GLN A 207 15.64 10.39 -5.57
CA GLN A 207 15.20 10.93 -6.86
C GLN A 207 13.69 11.03 -6.92
N ARG A 208 13.21 12.11 -7.52
CA ARG A 208 11.78 12.39 -7.62
C ARG A 208 11.23 11.85 -8.93
N TRP A 209 10.18 11.03 -8.88
CA TRP A 209 9.53 10.57 -10.10
C TRP A 209 8.66 11.67 -10.74
N PRO A 210 8.49 11.66 -12.08
CA PRO A 210 8.90 10.61 -13.01
C PRO A 210 10.41 10.44 -13.27
N VAL A 211 10.87 9.19 -13.40
CA VAL A 211 12.25 8.80 -13.75
C VAL A 211 12.21 7.93 -15.01
N THR A 212 12.51 8.54 -16.16
CA THR A 212 12.38 7.88 -17.48
C THR A 212 13.73 7.77 -18.19
N SER A 213 13.82 6.92 -19.20
CA SER A 213 15.02 6.84 -20.06
C SER A 213 15.28 8.12 -20.87
N ASN A 214 14.29 9.01 -20.99
CA ASN A 214 14.38 10.27 -21.73
C ASN A 214 15.03 11.40 -20.92
N GLY A 215 15.46 11.12 -19.68
CA GLY A 215 16.13 12.07 -18.80
C GLY A 215 15.20 12.75 -17.78
N PRO A 216 15.70 13.80 -17.09
CA PRO A 216 14.97 14.45 -16.01
C PRO A 216 13.67 15.08 -16.48
N THR A 217 12.61 14.89 -15.70
CA THR A 217 11.32 15.53 -15.95
C THR A 217 11.23 16.88 -15.24
N GLY A 218 10.50 17.82 -15.84
CA GLY A 218 10.22 19.12 -15.24
C GLY A 218 9.30 19.02 -14.02
N ARG A 219 8.93 20.16 -13.44
CA ARG A 219 7.95 20.20 -12.34
C ARG A 219 6.63 19.59 -12.80
N MET A 220 6.11 18.60 -12.08
CA MET A 220 4.80 18.00 -12.35
C MET A 220 3.72 19.09 -12.45
N PHE A 221 2.92 19.03 -13.51
CA PHE A 221 1.90 20.03 -13.89
C PHE A 221 2.44 21.44 -14.21
N GLY A 222 3.77 21.62 -14.29
CA GLY A 222 4.40 22.90 -14.63
C GLY A 222 4.11 23.37 -16.06
N ASP A 223 3.74 22.44 -16.94
CA ASP A 223 3.37 22.67 -18.33
C ASP A 223 1.84 22.80 -18.55
N GLY A 224 1.05 22.76 -17.46
CA GLY A 224 -0.41 22.87 -17.51
C GLY A 224 -1.12 21.63 -18.08
N LYS A 225 -0.43 20.49 -18.23
CA LYS A 225 -1.05 19.22 -18.64
C LYS A 225 -1.46 18.41 -17.42
N PHE A 226 -2.65 17.82 -17.46
CA PHE A 226 -3.22 17.06 -16.35
C PHE A 226 -3.69 15.68 -16.83
N PHE A 227 -3.74 14.71 -15.92
CA PHE A 227 -4.22 13.34 -16.18
C PHE A 227 -5.75 13.24 -16.17
N THR A 228 -6.42 14.22 -16.78
CA THR A 228 -7.85 14.18 -17.07
C THR A 228 -8.05 13.81 -18.55
N PRO A 229 -9.23 13.29 -18.96
CA PRO A 229 -9.50 13.00 -20.36
C PRO A 229 -9.31 14.18 -21.33
N SER A 230 -9.41 15.43 -20.84
CA SER A 230 -9.20 16.64 -21.65
C SER A 230 -7.78 17.19 -21.58
N GLY A 231 -6.90 16.61 -20.77
CA GLY A 231 -5.55 17.13 -20.51
C GLY A 231 -5.53 18.40 -19.65
N LYS A 232 -6.69 18.91 -19.19
CA LYS A 232 -6.83 20.19 -18.48
C LYS A 232 -7.28 20.00 -17.03
N GLY A 233 -6.93 20.96 -16.18
CA GLY A 233 -7.46 21.06 -14.83
C GLY A 233 -8.99 21.26 -14.85
N ARG A 234 -9.68 20.78 -13.82
CA ARG A 234 -11.14 20.93 -13.67
C ARG A 234 -11.44 21.85 -12.49
N MET A 235 -12.13 22.95 -12.73
CA MET A 235 -12.68 23.80 -11.67
C MET A 235 -14.06 23.29 -11.27
N LEU A 236 -14.25 22.98 -10.00
CA LEU A 236 -15.51 22.44 -9.48
C LEU A 236 -16.19 23.48 -8.57
N PRO A 237 -17.42 23.92 -8.86
CA PRO A 237 -18.15 24.86 -8.00
C PRO A 237 -18.77 24.11 -6.81
N LEU A 238 -18.00 23.97 -5.74
CA LEU A 238 -18.46 23.27 -4.53
C LEU A 238 -19.26 24.20 -3.61
N THR A 239 -20.37 23.70 -3.09
CA THR A 239 -21.18 24.39 -2.06
C THR A 239 -20.97 23.72 -0.71
N HIS A 240 -20.88 24.53 0.35
CA HIS A 240 -20.73 24.01 1.72
C HIS A 240 -21.93 23.13 2.12
N ARG A 241 -21.64 21.99 2.74
CA ARG A 241 -22.60 21.12 3.41
C ARG A 241 -22.13 20.89 4.84
N ALA A 242 -23.01 21.16 5.81
CA ALA A 242 -22.69 20.99 7.23
C ALA A 242 -22.41 19.50 7.57
N PRO A 243 -21.59 19.22 8.61
CA PRO A 243 -21.39 17.87 9.11
C PRO A 243 -22.72 17.17 9.45
N GLN A 244 -22.80 15.86 9.24
CA GLN A 244 -24.01 15.11 9.55
C GLN A 244 -24.30 15.07 11.06
N SER A 245 -23.25 14.91 11.87
CA SER A 245 -23.36 14.97 13.33
C SER A 245 -23.44 16.42 13.79
N GLN A 246 -24.55 16.81 14.40
CA GLN A 246 -24.75 18.14 15.00
C GLN A 246 -24.88 17.99 16.52
N PRO A 247 -24.30 18.92 17.30
CA PRO A 247 -24.49 18.93 18.75
C PRO A 247 -25.99 19.02 19.11
N THR A 248 -26.38 18.30 20.14
CA THR A 248 -27.73 18.36 20.72
C THR A 248 -27.64 18.89 22.15
N ALA A 249 -28.79 19.09 22.81
CA ALA A 249 -28.79 19.42 24.24
C ALA A 249 -28.15 18.29 25.10
N GLU A 250 -28.30 17.03 24.69
CA GLU A 250 -27.73 15.86 25.37
C GLU A 250 -26.23 15.66 25.05
N LEU A 251 -25.81 16.02 23.82
CA LEU A 251 -24.42 15.93 23.35
C LEU A 251 -23.94 17.31 22.85
N PRO A 252 -23.68 18.28 23.75
CA PRO A 252 -23.45 19.67 23.38
C PRO A 252 -22.05 19.93 22.80
N PHE A 253 -21.13 18.98 22.90
CA PHE A 253 -19.73 19.15 22.51
C PHE A 253 -19.42 18.51 21.16
N ARG A 254 -18.40 19.07 20.49
CA ARG A 254 -17.78 18.47 19.31
C ARG A 254 -16.48 17.80 19.70
N LEU A 255 -16.39 16.49 19.49
CA LEU A 255 -15.13 15.76 19.63
C LEU A 255 -14.27 15.96 18.38
N ASN A 256 -12.98 16.22 18.59
CA ASN A 256 -11.99 16.27 17.53
C ASN A 256 -10.74 15.49 17.96
N THR A 257 -10.27 14.57 17.11
CA THR A 257 -9.09 13.75 17.38
C THR A 257 -7.88 14.31 16.62
N GLY A 258 -6.73 14.40 17.29
CA GLY A 258 -5.51 14.98 16.73
C GLY A 258 -4.31 14.04 16.70
N ARG A 259 -3.14 14.65 16.53
CA ARG A 259 -1.82 14.02 16.67
C ARG A 259 -0.96 14.89 17.55
N VAL A 260 -0.03 14.28 18.26
CA VAL A 260 1.00 14.98 19.03
C VAL A 260 2.37 14.65 18.44
N ARG A 261 3.35 15.53 18.62
CA ARG A 261 4.68 15.40 18.02
C ARG A 261 5.40 14.12 18.46
N ASP A 262 5.29 13.77 19.74
CA ASP A 262 6.14 12.76 20.39
C ASP A 262 5.50 11.37 20.46
N GLN A 263 4.28 11.20 19.93
CA GLN A 263 3.61 9.91 19.86
C GLN A 263 3.17 9.60 18.43
N TRP A 264 3.47 8.39 17.98
CA TRP A 264 3.02 7.90 16.68
C TRP A 264 1.64 7.24 16.78
N HIS A 265 0.96 7.08 15.64
CA HIS A 265 -0.50 6.85 15.54
C HIS A 265 -1.11 5.80 16.48
N THR A 266 -0.36 4.75 16.80
CA THR A 266 -0.77 3.69 17.72
C THR A 266 0.38 3.47 18.69
N ILE A 267 0.07 3.47 19.98
CA ILE A 267 1.01 3.18 21.06
C ILE A 267 0.66 1.78 21.56
N ILE A 268 1.67 0.95 21.76
CA ILE A 268 1.49 -0.36 22.40
C ILE A 268 1.39 -0.08 23.89
N SER A 269 0.23 -0.37 24.47
CA SER A 269 0.00 -0.28 25.92
C SER A 269 0.59 -1.47 26.65
#